data_AF-A0A252CCR6-F1
#
_entry.id   AF-A0A252CCR6-F1
#
_cell.length_a   1.000
_cell.length_b   1.000
_cell.length_c   1.000
_cell.angle_alpha   90.00
_cell.angle_beta   90.00
_cell.angle_gamma   90.00
#
_symmetry.space_group_name_H-M   'P 1'
#
loop_
_entity.id
_entity.type
_entity.pdbx_description
1 polymer ?
#
loop_
_entity_poly.entity_id
_entity_poly.type
_entity_poly.pdbx_seq_one_letter_code
_entity_poly.pdbx_strand_id
1 'polypeptide(L)' 'MQQNSLKGWREKEGLSKELLASKLNLTVSELDDLEKDSSRISKKKLERILALFNITYDEIILGKTENH' A
#
# COMPACT_ATOMS: atom_id res chain seq x y z
N MET A 1 11.86 -14.95 1.16
CA MET A 1 11.90 -13.47 1.32
C MET A 1 10.52 -13.07 1.79
N GLN A 2 10.41 -12.41 2.94
CA GLN A 2 9.11 -12.08 3.51
C GLN A 2 8.41 -11.08 2.59
N GLN A 3 7.32 -11.53 1.97
CA GLN A 3 6.51 -10.74 1.04
C GLN A 3 5.70 -9.74 1.87
N ASN A 4 6.15 -8.49 1.95
CA ASN A 4 5.47 -7.48 2.75
C ASN A 4 4.40 -6.79 1.89
N SER A 5 3.12 -7.14 2.09
CA SER A 5 1.98 -6.38 1.56
C SER A 5 2.04 -4.92 2.03
N LEU A 6 1.25 -4.03 1.41
CA LEU A 6 1.16 -2.60 1.81
C LEU A 6 1.04 -2.40 3.34
N LYS A 7 0.25 -3.26 3.99
CA LYS A 7 0.11 -3.31 5.46
C LYS A 7 1.45 -3.56 6.17
N GLY A 8 2.23 -4.54 5.71
CA GLY A 8 3.53 -4.87 6.28
C GLY A 8 4.55 -3.75 6.09
N TRP A 9 4.53 -3.06 4.95
CA TRP A 9 5.33 -1.85 4.74
C TRP A 9 4.91 -0.71 5.67
N ARG A 10 3.61 -0.52 5.83
CA ARG A 10 3.06 0.50 6.72
C ARG A 10 3.44 0.24 8.19
N GLU A 11 3.39 -1.01 8.64
CA GLU A 11 3.83 -1.41 9.99
C GLU A 11 5.35 -1.26 10.16
N LYS A 12 6.14 -1.56 9.13
CA LYS A 12 7.60 -1.42 9.14
C LYS A 12 8.06 0.05 9.20
N GLU A 13 7.34 0.93 8.52
CA GLU A 13 7.57 2.38 8.52
C GLU A 13 6.89 3.09 9.70
N GLY A 14 6.08 2.38 10.51
CA GLY A 14 5.36 2.96 11.64
C GLY A 14 4.28 3.98 11.23
N LEU A 15 3.78 3.91 9.99
CA LEU A 15 2.79 4.85 9.48
C LEU A 15 1.37 4.46 9.91
N SER A 16 0.52 5.45 10.13
CA SER A 16 -0.92 5.22 10.32
C SER A 16 -1.67 5.17 8.99
N LYS A 17 -2.82 4.47 8.94
CA LYS A 17 -3.67 4.43 7.74
C LYS A 17 -4.03 5.84 7.31
N GLU A 18 -4.37 6.68 8.28
CA GLU A 18 -4.71 8.09 8.08
C GLU A 18 -3.57 8.88 7.47
N LEU A 19 -2.33 8.67 7.93
CA LEU A 19 -1.17 9.38 7.41
C LEU A 19 -0.87 8.97 5.97
N LEU A 20 -0.93 7.66 5.71
CA LEU A 20 -0.70 7.12 4.38
C LEU A 20 -1.81 7.55 3.41
N ALA A 21 -3.06 7.44 3.83
CA ALA A 21 -4.21 7.88 3.07
C ALA A 21 -4.14 9.38 2.77
N SER A 22 -3.80 10.22 3.77
CA SER A 22 -3.64 11.66 3.59
C SER A 22 -2.53 12.01 2.60
N LYS A 23 -1.37 11.35 2.70
CA LYS A 23 -0.24 11.51 1.76
C LYS A 23 -0.57 11.06 0.34
N LEU A 24 -1.40 10.03 0.20
CA LEU A 24 -1.84 9.52 -1.10
C LEU A 24 -3.06 10.25 -1.67
N ASN A 25 -3.66 11.14 -0.88
CA ASN A 25 -4.94 11.77 -1.18
C ASN A 25 -6.06 10.72 -1.36
N LEU A 26 -6.06 9.73 -0.47
CA LEU A 26 -7.05 8.66 -0.36
C LEU A 26 -7.82 8.82 0.95
N THR A 27 -8.98 8.20 1.02
CA THR A 27 -9.64 7.98 2.31
C THR A 27 -9.06 6.75 2.99
N VAL A 28 -9.19 6.68 4.31
CA VAL A 28 -8.80 5.48 5.08
C VAL A 28 -9.52 4.24 4.57
N SER A 29 -10.78 4.37 4.13
CA SER A 29 -11.55 3.30 3.53
C SER A 29 -10.99 2.86 2.17
N GLU A 30 -10.60 3.80 1.30
CA GLU A 30 -9.93 3.44 0.04
C GLU A 30 -8.59 2.76 0.30
N LEU A 31 -7.85 3.17 1.33
CA LEU A 31 -6.60 2.52 1.71
C LEU A 31 -6.84 1.12 2.29
N ASP A 32 -7.87 0.93 3.11
CA ASP A 32 -8.21 -0.40 3.66
C ASP A 32 -8.65 -1.36 2.56
N ASP A 33 -9.46 -0.88 1.62
CA ASP A 33 -9.85 -1.64 0.42
C ASP A 33 -8.60 -1.96 -0.43
N LEU A 34 -7.64 -1.04 -0.51
CA LEU A 34 -6.35 -1.26 -1.16
C LEU A 34 -5.48 -2.31 -0.46
N GLU A 35 -5.44 -2.28 0.87
CA GLU A 35 -4.69 -3.24 1.70
C GLU A 35 -5.28 -4.65 1.56
N LYS A 36 -6.58 -4.77 1.22
CA LYS A 36 -7.27 -6.05 0.95
C LYS A 36 -7.21 -6.49 -0.52
N ASP A 37 -7.48 -5.56 -1.44
CA ASP A 37 -7.61 -5.76 -2.87
C ASP A 37 -6.88 -4.64 -3.63
N SER A 38 -5.57 -4.81 -3.76
CA SER A 38 -4.75 -3.83 -4.47
C SER A 38 -4.82 -3.96 -6.00
N SER A 39 -5.58 -4.94 -6.52
CA SER A 39 -5.82 -5.12 -7.96
C SER A 39 -6.50 -3.92 -8.61
N ARG A 40 -7.24 -3.14 -7.81
CA ARG A 40 -7.95 -1.95 -8.28
C ARG A 40 -7.14 -0.65 -8.16
N ILE A 41 -5.88 -0.72 -7.72
CA ILE A 41 -5.06 0.49 -7.62
C ILE A 41 -4.71 1.02 -9.01
N SER A 42 -4.99 2.30 -9.25
CA SER A 42 -4.48 2.98 -10.43
C SER A 42 -2.97 3.15 -10.35
N LYS A 43 -2.26 2.93 -11.46
CA LYS A 43 -0.81 3.11 -11.59
C LYS A 43 -0.31 4.45 -11.03
N LYS A 44 -1.06 5.54 -11.28
CA LYS A 44 -0.81 6.87 -10.70
C LYS A 44 -0.79 6.91 -9.16
N LYS A 45 -1.74 6.23 -8.51
CA LYS A 45 -1.84 6.15 -7.05
C LYS A 45 -0.66 5.38 -6.50
N LEU A 46 -0.29 4.30 -7.18
CA LEU A 46 0.83 3.49 -6.80
C LEU A 46 2.18 4.18 -6.98
N GLU A 47 2.42 4.87 -8.09
CA GLU A 47 3.64 5.66 -8.27
C GLU A 47 3.82 6.70 -7.17
N ARG A 48 2.71 7.28 -6.67
CA ARG A 48 2.75 8.14 -5.48
C ARG A 48 3.17 7.38 -4.23
N ILE A 49 2.66 6.18 -3.98
CA ILE A 49 3.09 5.31 -2.87
C ILE A 49 4.58 5.04 -2.99
N LEU A 50 5.02 4.54 -4.14
CA LEU A 50 6.43 4.21 -4.40
C LEU A 50 7.34 5.42 -4.15
N ALA A 51 6.97 6.59 -4.67
CA ALA A 51 7.71 7.83 -4.45
C ALA A 51 7.69 8.29 -2.99
N LEU A 52 6.58 8.07 -2.27
CA LEU A 52 6.42 8.46 -0.86
C LEU A 52 7.34 7.68 0.06
N PHE A 53 7.43 6.38 -0.19
CA PHE A 53 8.21 5.43 0.58
C PHE A 53 9.63 5.27 0.06
N ASN A 54 9.93 5.87 -1.10
CA ASN A 54 11.18 5.66 -1.83
C ASN A 54 11.45 4.16 -2.08
N ILE A 55 10.40 3.40 -2.39
CA ILE A 55 10.44 1.96 -2.68
C ILE A 55 10.09 1.72 -4.15
N THR A 56 10.51 0.57 -4.67
CA THR A 56 10.22 0.12 -6.04
C THR A 56 9.00 -0.78 -6.10
N TYR A 57 8.38 -0.87 -7.28
CA TYR A 57 7.21 -1.74 -7.52
C TYR A 57 7.45 -3.20 -7.12
N ASP A 58 8.71 -3.65 -7.22
CA ASP A 58 9.16 -5.00 -6.84
C ASP A 58 9.05 -5.25 -5.32
N GLU A 59 9.15 -4.20 -4.52
CA GLU A 59 9.13 -4.26 -3.05
C GLU A 59 7.70 -4.24 -2.47
N ILE A 60 6.69 -3.95 -3.30
CA ILE A 60 5.28 -3.87 -2.89
C ILE A 60 4.46 -4.96 -3.59
N ILE A 61 3.91 -5.88 -2.79
CA ILE A 61 2.94 -6.85 -3.32
C ILE A 61 1.56 -6.20 -3.35
N LEU A 62 1.01 -6.11 -4.55
CA LEU A 62 -0.33 -5.62 -4.84
C LEU A 62 -1.18 -6.79 -5.31
N GLY A 63 -2.17 -7.14 -4.52
CA GLY A 63 -3.07 -8.26 -4.84
C GLY A 63 -3.84 -8.73 -3.63
N LYS A 64 -4.83 -9.58 -3.87
CA LYS A 64 -5.49 -10.33 -2.79
C LYS A 64 -4.40 -11.09 -2.05
N THR A 65 -4.25 -10.82 -0.75
CA THR A 65 -3.47 -11.71 0.11
C THR A 65 -4.28 -13.00 0.21
N GLU A 66 -4.12 -13.92 -0.74
CA GLU A 66 -4.64 -15.27 -0.64
C GLU A 66 -3.85 -15.96 0.47
N ASN A 67 -4.37 -15.79 1.69
CA ASN A 67 -3.92 -16.52 2.85
C ASN A 67 -4.45 -17.96 2.68
N HIS A 68 -3.69 -18.80 2.01
CA HIS A 68 -3.92 -20.25 1.94
C HIS A 68 -3.55 -20.91 3.27
#